data_AF-X1FSL3-F1
#
_entry.id   AF-X1FSL3-F1
#
_cell.length_a   1.000
_cell.length_b   1.000
_cell.length_c   1.000
_cell.angle_alpha   90.00
_cell.angle_beta   90.00
_cell.angle_gamma   90.00
#
_symmetry.space_group_name_H-M   'P 1'
#
loop_
_entity.id
_entity.type
_entity.pdbx_description
1 polymer ?
#
loop_
_entity_poly.entity_id
_entity_poly.type
_entity_poly.pdbx_seq_one_letter_code
_entity_poly.pdbx_strand_id
1 'polypeptide(L)'
;MQPDLIKDPRFLTMADRNANEPALKQIIEGITSRKTMDEWIKLLGQEGIPCGRIRKVGEVLESENTKAREMMVEAEDPARGKVKLLGIPVKLSNTPGDIRLMPPLLGQHTEEVLKELGYSEGEVKELKSRGIV
;
A
#
# COMPACT_ATOMS: atom_id res chain seq x y z
N MET A 1 7.75 23.41 27.52
CA MET A 1 6.37 23.66 27.05
C MET A 1 6.27 25.12 26.62
N GLN A 2 5.44 25.45 25.62
CA GLN A 2 5.17 26.84 25.19
C GLN A 2 3.70 27.21 25.52
N PRO A 3 3.37 27.43 26.80
CA PRO A 3 1.98 27.67 27.23
C PRO A 3 1.38 28.95 26.63
N ASP A 4 2.21 29.90 26.21
CA ASP A 4 1.78 31.18 25.66
C ASP A 4 1.09 31.05 24.30
N LEU A 5 1.38 29.97 23.53
CA LEU A 5 0.76 29.73 22.23
C LEU A 5 -0.76 29.53 22.31
N ILE A 6 -1.26 29.03 23.44
CA ILE A 6 -2.69 28.82 23.67
C ILE A 6 -3.43 30.16 23.78
N LYS A 7 -2.71 31.23 24.15
CA LYS A 7 -3.25 32.59 24.32
C LYS A 7 -2.92 33.51 23.14
N ASP A 8 -2.12 33.05 22.18
CA ASP A 8 -1.72 33.85 21.03
C ASP A 8 -2.94 34.13 20.15
N PRO A 9 -3.30 35.41 19.90
CA PRO A 9 -4.44 35.77 19.05
C PRO A 9 -4.42 35.12 17.66
N ARG A 10 -3.23 34.76 17.15
CA ARG A 10 -3.07 34.10 15.86
C ARG A 10 -3.59 32.66 15.84
N PHE A 11 -3.77 32.01 17.00
CA PHE A 11 -4.01 30.56 17.09
C PHE A 11 -5.23 30.15 17.93
N LEU A 12 -6.07 31.10 18.36
CA LEU A 12 -7.19 30.85 19.28
C LEU A 12 -8.24 29.90 18.67
N THR A 13 -8.70 30.18 17.46
CA THR A 13 -9.69 29.34 16.76
C THR A 13 -9.05 28.52 15.65
N MET A 14 -9.80 27.54 15.12
CA MET A 14 -9.37 26.82 13.92
C MET A 14 -9.21 27.76 12.71
N ALA A 15 -10.09 28.76 12.58
CA ALA A 15 -10.01 29.74 11.51
C ALA A 15 -8.73 30.59 11.61
N ASP A 16 -8.39 31.04 12.83
CA ASP A 16 -7.17 31.80 13.07
C ASP A 16 -5.92 30.97 12.76
N ARG A 17 -5.89 29.70 13.20
CA ARG A 17 -4.79 28.77 12.91
C ARG A 17 -4.62 28.52 11.42
N ASN A 18 -5.73 28.37 10.67
CA ASN A 18 -5.67 28.18 9.23
C ASN A 18 -5.17 29.44 8.51
N ALA A 19 -5.62 30.63 8.92
CA ALA A 19 -5.17 31.91 8.38
C ALA A 19 -3.67 32.17 8.68
N ASN A 20 -3.17 31.63 9.79
CA ASN A 20 -1.77 31.78 10.24
C ASN A 20 -0.96 30.47 10.13
N GLU A 21 -1.37 29.54 9.26
CA GLU A 21 -0.75 28.22 9.15
C GLU A 21 0.78 28.28 8.96
N PRO A 22 1.34 29.16 8.10
CA PRO A 22 2.79 29.22 7.92
C PRO A 22 3.54 29.57 9.21
N ALA A 23 2.99 30.48 10.01
CA ALA A 23 3.59 30.89 11.28
C ALA A 23 3.49 29.76 12.32
N LEU A 24 2.34 29.08 12.38
CA LEU A 24 2.15 27.94 13.28
C LEU A 24 3.09 26.78 12.91
N LYS A 25 3.21 26.48 11.62
CA LYS A 25 4.09 25.43 11.09
C LYS A 25 5.54 25.67 11.46
N GLN A 26 6.05 26.89 11.28
CA GLN A 26 7.44 27.23 11.62
C GLN A 26 7.74 27.00 13.11
N ILE A 27 6.77 27.32 13.98
CA ILE A 27 6.89 27.07 15.42
C ILE A 27 6.92 25.56 15.71
N ILE A 28 5.98 24.81 15.13
CA ILE A 28 5.90 23.35 15.31
C ILE A 28 7.20 22.69 14.82
N GLU A 29 7.70 23.03 13.63
CA GLU A 29 8.95 22.50 13.08
C GLU A 29 10.16 22.83 13.96
N GLY A 30 10.21 24.05 14.49
CA GLY A 30 11.23 24.49 15.45
C GLY A 30 11.21 23.74 16.79
N ILE A 31 10.05 23.18 17.17
CA ILE A 31 9.93 22.29 18.34
C ILE A 31 10.31 20.87 17.94
N THR A 32 9.71 20.32 16.87
CA THR A 32 9.85 18.92 16.48
C THR A 32 11.27 18.58 16.01
N SER A 33 12.04 19.56 15.56
CA SER A 33 13.47 19.38 15.24
C SER A 33 14.37 19.10 16.46
N ARG A 34 13.88 19.32 17.69
CA ARG A 34 14.71 19.21 18.91
C ARG A 34 14.82 17.80 19.49
N LYS A 35 14.08 16.84 18.95
CA LYS A 35 14.11 15.44 19.39
C LYS A 35 14.06 14.52 18.18
N THR A 36 14.45 13.27 18.40
CA THR A 36 14.30 12.22 17.41
C THR A 36 12.82 11.89 17.19
N MET A 37 12.53 11.27 16.04
CA MET A 37 11.18 10.81 15.71
C MET A 37 10.63 9.81 16.76
N ASP A 38 11.46 8.92 17.29
CA ASP A 38 11.02 7.91 18.26
C ASP A 38 10.66 8.55 19.62
N GLU A 39 11.41 9.56 20.04
CA GLU A 39 11.05 10.34 21.22
C GLU A 39 9.71 11.05 21.03
N TRP A 40 9.47 11.65 19.86
CA TRP A 40 8.20 12.32 19.60
C TRP A 40 7.02 11.37 19.52
N ILE A 41 7.16 10.23 18.85
CA ILE A 41 6.09 9.22 18.79
C ILE A 41 5.72 8.77 20.21
N LYS A 42 6.71 8.55 21.08
CA LYS A 42 6.46 8.19 22.47
C LYS A 42 5.74 9.30 23.24
N LEU A 43 6.25 10.54 23.17
CA LEU A 43 5.70 11.67 23.92
C LEU A 43 4.29 12.04 23.46
N LEU A 44 4.07 12.15 22.15
CA LEU A 44 2.78 12.51 21.57
C LEU A 44 1.76 11.38 21.76
N GLY A 45 2.19 10.11 21.65
CA GLY A 45 1.34 8.95 21.91
C GLY A 45 0.85 8.87 23.35
N GLN A 46 1.67 9.25 24.33
CA GLN A 46 1.27 9.32 25.75
C GLN A 46 0.14 10.33 25.99
N GLU A 47 0.10 11.41 25.19
CA GLU A 47 -0.93 12.45 25.24
C GLU A 47 -2.11 12.17 24.29
N GLY A 48 -2.14 11.00 23.64
CA GLY A 48 -3.21 10.63 22.68
C GLY A 48 -3.20 11.43 21.39
N ILE A 49 -2.11 12.13 21.08
CA ILE A 49 -1.97 12.94 19.85
C ILE A 49 -1.59 12.00 18.69
N PRO A 50 -2.42 11.92 17.63
CA PRO A 50 -2.11 11.10 16.46
C PRO A 50 -0.83 11.57 15.77
N CYS A 51 0.15 10.68 15.67
CA CYS A 51 1.40 10.95 14.96
C CYS A 51 1.97 9.65 14.38
N GLY A 52 2.84 9.78 13.38
CA GLY A 52 3.46 8.64 12.73
C GLY A 52 4.75 9.02 12.01
N ARG A 53 5.65 8.04 11.89
CA ARG A 53 6.88 8.17 11.11
C ARG A 53 6.56 8.11 9.62
N ILE A 54 7.13 9.03 8.85
CA ILE A 54 7.21 8.91 7.39
C ILE A 54 8.26 7.83 7.08
N ARG A 55 7.82 6.72 6.49
CA ARG A 55 8.66 5.57 6.17
C ARG A 55 9.03 5.55 4.69
N LYS A 56 10.22 5.04 4.37
CA LYS A 56 10.60 4.67 2.99
C LYS A 56 9.84 3.41 2.57
N VAL A 57 9.70 3.22 1.25
CA VAL A 57 8.97 2.07 0.69
C VAL A 57 9.47 0.74 1.28
N GLY A 58 10.78 0.47 1.29
CA GLY A 58 11.33 -0.77 1.86
C GLY A 58 10.98 -0.97 3.34
N GLU A 59 10.97 0.10 4.14
CA GLU A 59 10.58 0.04 5.55
C GLU A 59 9.08 -0.23 5.75
N VAL A 60 8.25 0.14 4.77
CA VAL A 60 6.82 -0.21 4.75
C VAL A 60 6.65 -1.68 4.39
N LEU A 61 7.32 -2.17 3.34
CA LEU A 61 7.21 -3.56 2.89
C LEU A 61 7.64 -4.56 3.97
N GLU A 62 8.61 -4.19 4.81
CA GLU A 62 9.12 -5.05 5.89
C GLU A 62 8.50 -4.73 7.27
N SER A 63 7.50 -3.85 7.34
CA SER A 63 6.90 -3.46 8.62
C SER A 63 6.08 -4.57 9.26
N GLU A 64 6.02 -4.59 10.60
CA GLU A 64 5.18 -5.54 11.34
C GLU A 64 3.71 -5.47 10.96
N ASN A 65 3.19 -4.27 10.63
CA ASN A 65 1.82 -4.13 10.15
C ASN A 65 1.63 -4.79 8.77
N THR A 66 2.58 -4.64 7.86
CA THR A 66 2.55 -5.27 6.54
C THR A 66 2.63 -6.80 6.66
N LYS A 67 3.49 -7.32 7.53
CA LYS A 67 3.60 -8.77 7.82
C LYS A 67 2.33 -9.32 8.45
N ALA A 68 1.85 -8.69 9.53
CA ALA A 68 0.65 -9.11 10.26
C ALA A 68 -0.62 -9.09 9.39
N ARG A 69 -0.61 -8.28 8.31
CA ARG A 69 -1.71 -8.19 7.34
C ARG A 69 -1.47 -9.01 6.06
N GLU A 70 -0.41 -9.80 5.99
CA GLU A 70 -0.06 -10.61 4.81
C GLU A 70 -0.05 -9.75 3.53
N MET A 71 0.52 -8.56 3.62
CA MET A 71 0.54 -7.58 2.54
C MET A 71 1.71 -7.78 1.58
N MET A 72 2.61 -8.72 1.88
CA MET A 72 3.63 -9.23 0.96
C MET A 72 3.46 -10.75 0.86
N VAL A 73 3.19 -11.24 -0.35
CA VAL A 73 3.03 -12.67 -0.61
C VAL A 73 4.12 -13.15 -1.56
N GLU A 74 4.49 -14.43 -1.44
CA GLU A 74 5.42 -15.07 -2.36
C GLU A 74 4.64 -15.96 -3.32
N ALA A 75 4.96 -15.88 -4.61
CA ALA A 75 4.32 -16.67 -5.66
C ALA A 75 5.34 -17.13 -6.70
N GLU A 76 5.06 -18.25 -7.37
CA GLU A 76 5.90 -18.79 -8.43
C GLU A 76 5.42 -18.27 -9.80
N ASP A 77 6.19 -17.37 -10.41
CA ASP A 77 5.93 -16.82 -11.74
C ASP A 77 6.54 -17.72 -12.83
N PRO A 78 5.78 -18.18 -13.83
CA PRO A 78 6.30 -19.06 -14.88
C PRO A 78 7.51 -18.50 -15.66
N ALA A 79 7.66 -17.18 -15.74
CA ALA A 79 8.76 -16.54 -16.45
C ALA A 79 9.91 -16.08 -15.55
N ARG A 80 9.64 -15.82 -14.26
CA ARG A 80 10.58 -15.17 -13.34
C ARG A 80 10.96 -15.99 -12.11
N GLY A 81 10.34 -17.16 -11.95
CA GLY A 81 10.47 -17.99 -10.76
C GLY A 81 9.79 -17.34 -9.54
N LYS A 82 10.33 -17.58 -8.35
CA LYS A 82 9.79 -17.04 -7.10
C LYS A 82 9.85 -15.50 -7.05
N VAL A 83 8.69 -14.85 -6.94
CA VAL A 83 8.53 -13.39 -6.84
C VAL A 83 7.77 -12.98 -5.58
N LYS A 84 7.97 -11.74 -5.13
CA LYS A 84 7.16 -11.10 -4.08
C LYS A 84 6.14 -10.15 -4.70
N LEU A 85 4.88 -10.27 -4.28
CA LEU A 85 3.77 -9.45 -4.74
C LEU A 85 3.09 -8.75 -3.56
N LEU A 86 2.38 -7.66 -3.84
CA LEU A 86 1.47 -7.07 -2.86
C LEU A 86 0.29 -8.01 -2.62
N GLY A 87 -0.02 -8.25 -1.35
CA GLY A 87 -1.18 -9.01 -0.92
C GLY A 87 -2.49 -8.22 -1.05
N ILE A 88 -3.60 -8.88 -0.72
CA ILE A 88 -4.93 -8.30 -0.81
C ILE A 88 -5.21 -7.43 0.43
N PRO A 89 -5.46 -6.11 0.29
CA PRO A 89 -5.59 -5.20 1.42
C PRO A 89 -6.87 -5.39 2.23
N VAL A 90 -7.96 -5.82 1.57
CA VAL A 90 -9.26 -6.07 2.17
C VAL A 90 -9.31 -7.51 2.66
N LYS A 91 -9.50 -7.70 3.96
CA LYS A 91 -9.59 -9.02 4.60
C LYS A 91 -11.05 -9.28 4.98
N LEU A 92 -11.68 -10.24 4.30
CA LEU A 92 -13.07 -10.63 4.54
C LEU A 92 -13.10 -11.97 5.27
N SER A 93 -13.93 -12.08 6.31
CA SER A 93 -14.02 -13.31 7.12
C SER A 93 -14.66 -14.48 6.39
N ASN A 94 -15.70 -14.22 5.59
CA ASN A 94 -16.49 -15.27 4.94
C ASN A 94 -15.95 -15.66 3.56
N THR A 95 -15.31 -14.72 2.87
CA THR A 95 -14.74 -14.91 1.53
C THR A 95 -13.34 -14.29 1.47
N PRO A 96 -12.35 -14.86 2.18
CA PRO A 96 -10.98 -14.37 2.12
C PRO A 96 -10.48 -14.29 0.67
N GLY A 97 -9.89 -13.15 0.30
CA GLY A 97 -9.27 -13.00 -1.01
C GLY A 97 -7.96 -13.80 -1.07
N ASP A 98 -7.65 -14.32 -2.25
CA ASP A 98 -6.38 -15.01 -2.51
C ASP A 98 -5.86 -14.74 -3.94
N ILE A 99 -4.53 -14.75 -4.09
CA ILE A 99 -3.84 -14.65 -5.39
C ILE A 99 -3.71 -16.05 -5.96
N ARG A 100 -4.69 -16.44 -6.79
CA ARG A 100 -4.81 -17.82 -7.29
C ARG A 100 -3.99 -18.11 -8.55
N LEU A 101 -3.75 -17.10 -9.37
CA LEU A 101 -3.11 -17.25 -10.68
C LEU A 101 -2.10 -16.12 -10.89
N MET A 102 -0.97 -16.48 -11.45
CA MET A 102 0.00 -15.51 -11.96
C MET A 102 -0.45 -14.96 -13.31
N PRO A 103 0.07 -13.79 -13.72
CA PRO A 103 -0.15 -13.29 -15.06
C PRO A 103 0.20 -14.37 -16.10
N PRO A 104 -0.69 -14.68 -17.05
CA PRO A 104 -0.43 -15.73 -18.02
C PRO A 104 0.70 -15.34 -18.97
N LEU A 105 1.38 -16.34 -19.51
CA LEU A 105 2.23 -16.16 -20.68
C LEU A 105 1.37 -15.81 -21.90
N LEU A 106 2.01 -15.22 -22.92
CA LEU A 106 1.35 -14.95 -24.19
C LEU A 106 0.81 -16.26 -24.79
N GLY A 107 -0.51 -16.32 -25.01
CA GLY A 107 -1.19 -17.48 -25.58
C GLY A 107 -1.36 -18.68 -24.65
N GLN A 108 -1.05 -18.56 -23.34
CA GLN A 108 -1.10 -19.67 -22.39
C GLN A 108 -2.47 -20.38 -22.35
N HIS A 109 -3.55 -19.62 -22.42
CA HIS A 109 -4.92 -20.15 -22.32
C HIS A 109 -5.64 -20.23 -23.68
N THR A 110 -4.94 -20.03 -24.81
CA THR A 110 -5.56 -20.01 -26.14
C THR A 110 -6.32 -21.31 -26.44
N GLU A 111 -5.69 -22.47 -26.22
CA GLU A 111 -6.36 -23.76 -26.49
C GLU A 111 -7.51 -24.05 -25.52
N GLU A 112 -7.34 -23.71 -24.25
CA GLU A 112 -8.36 -23.90 -23.20
C GLU A 112 -9.63 -23.13 -23.55
N VAL A 113 -9.49 -21.85 -23.86
CA VAL A 113 -10.61 -20.97 -24.23
C VAL A 113 -11.27 -21.44 -25.54
N LEU A 114 -10.51 -21.86 -26.55
CA LEU A 114 -11.09 -22.36 -27.80
C LEU A 114 -11.89 -23.66 -27.58
N LYS A 115 -11.41 -24.56 -26.72
CA LYS A 115 -12.15 -25.77 -26.35
C LYS A 115 -13.44 -25.43 -25.58
N GLU A 116 -13.39 -24.48 -24.65
CA GLU A 116 -14.59 -23.99 -23.93
C GLU A 116 -15.63 -23.38 -24.88
N LEU A 117 -15.18 -22.74 -25.96
CA LEU A 117 -16.06 -22.21 -27.01
C LEU A 117 -16.61 -23.28 -27.98
N GLY A 118 -16.21 -24.55 -27.81
CA GLY A 118 -16.73 -25.67 -28.59
C GLY A 118 -15.92 -26.03 -29.83
N TYR A 119 -14.73 -25.47 -30.03
CA TYR A 119 -13.85 -25.88 -31.13
C TYR A 119 -13.26 -27.26 -30.87
N SER A 120 -13.27 -28.10 -31.91
CA SER A 120 -12.59 -29.39 -31.90
C SER A 120 -11.07 -29.24 -31.93
N GLU A 121 -10.33 -30.28 -31.52
CA GLU A 121 -8.87 -30.28 -31.59
C GLU A 121 -8.35 -30.09 -33.03
N GLY A 122 -9.10 -30.52 -34.04
CA GLY A 122 -8.77 -30.33 -35.44
C GLY A 122 -8.83 -28.86 -35.86
N GLU A 123 -9.92 -28.18 -35.50
CA GLU A 123 -10.09 -26.75 -35.81
C GLU A 123 -9.05 -25.89 -35.07
N VAL A 124 -8.75 -26.19 -33.81
CA VAL A 124 -7.70 -25.48 -33.06
C VAL A 124 -6.33 -25.62 -33.74
N LYS A 125 -5.98 -26.83 -34.22
CA LYS A 125 -4.73 -27.04 -34.97
C LYS A 125 -4.71 -26.27 -36.29
N GLU A 126 -5.84 -26.16 -36.98
CA GLU A 126 -5.94 -25.37 -38.21
C GLU A 126 -5.74 -23.87 -37.96
N LEU A 127 -6.36 -23.33 -36.91
CA LEU A 127 -6.20 -21.91 -36.55
C LEU A 127 -4.75 -21.58 -36.24
N LYS A 128 -4.05 -22.46 -35.51
CA LYS A 128 -2.61 -22.33 -35.22
C LYS A 128 -1.75 -22.39 -36.47
N SER A 129 -1.99 -23.35 -37.37
CA SER A 129 -1.19 -23.51 -38.59
C SER A 129 -1.34 -22.32 -39.55
N ARG A 130 -2.49 -21.65 -39.50
CA ARG A 130 -2.78 -20.42 -40.27
C ARG A 130 -2.29 -19.14 -39.60
N GLY A 131 -1.73 -19.21 -38.40
CA GLY A 131 -1.27 -18.04 -37.64
C GLY A 131 -2.40 -17.09 -37.20
N ILE A 132 -3.62 -17.61 -37.06
CA ILE A 132 -4.78 -16.85 -36.56
C ILE A 132 -4.72 -16.73 -35.03
N VAL A 133 -4.17 -17.76 -34.36
CA VAL A 133 -3.96 -17.84 -32.91
C VAL A 133 -2.58 -18.41 -32.59
#